data_AF-A0AA88KX91-F1
#
_entry.id   AF-A0AA88KX91-F1
#
_cell.length_a   1.000
_cell.length_b   1.000
_cell.length_c   1.000
_cell.angle_alpha   90.00
_cell.angle_beta   90.00
_cell.angle_gamma   90.00
#
_symmetry.space_group_name_H-M   'P 1'
#
loop_
_entity.id
_entity.type
_entity.pdbx_description
1 polymer ?
#
loop_
_entity_poly.entity_id
_entity_poly.type
_entity_poly.pdbx_seq_one_letter_code
_entity_poly.pdbx_strand_id
1 'polypeptide(L)'
;MSKSASKALTKWTPINKRIIEARLTGRQAKPKALACYAPTNDADDTTKDSFCNTLQAVAKDIPLRGLVCFVGDFRAKVGNDKSYYPENLGSLGLGEVNENESLLVDFALKYDLIIGGTLVLTQKKKKVKYDVKYCD
;
A
#
# COMPACT_ATOMS: atom_id res chain seq x y z
N MET A 1 -12.07 3.03 -16.57
CA MET A 1 -10.93 3.96 -16.38
C MET A 1 -11.02 5.09 -17.40
N SER A 2 -10.63 6.32 -17.05
CA SER A 2 -10.61 7.42 -18.03
C SER A 2 -9.45 7.25 -19.03
N LYS A 3 -9.59 7.78 -20.24
CA LYS A 3 -8.52 7.75 -21.26
C LYS A 3 -7.23 8.42 -20.77
N SER A 4 -7.36 9.46 -19.93
CA SER A 4 -6.23 10.17 -19.34
C SER A 4 -5.47 9.29 -18.33
N ALA A 5 -6.20 8.61 -17.43
CA ALA A 5 -5.59 7.72 -16.43
C ALA A 5 -4.85 6.54 -17.08
N SER A 6 -5.42 5.95 -18.14
CA SER A 6 -4.78 4.86 -18.88
C SER A 6 -3.44 5.29 -19.50
N LYS A 7 -3.37 6.52 -20.05
CA LYS A 7 -2.15 7.08 -20.65
C LYS A 7 -1.10 7.50 -19.62
N ALA A 8 -1.48 7.67 -18.35
CA ALA A 8 -0.55 8.08 -17.31
C ALA A 8 0.42 6.94 -16.92
N LEU A 9 0.01 5.67 -17.07
CA LEU A 9 0.87 4.53 -16.82
C LEU A 9 1.93 4.40 -17.92
N THR A 10 3.19 4.56 -17.54
CA THR A 10 4.33 4.52 -18.48
C THR A 10 5.04 3.17 -18.48
N LYS A 11 5.21 2.58 -17.30
CA LYS A 11 5.89 1.31 -17.11
C LYS A 11 5.33 0.65 -15.86
N TRP A 12 5.23 -0.67 -15.88
CA TRP A 12 5.07 -1.45 -14.67
C TRP A 12 6.19 -2.50 -14.61
N THR A 13 6.57 -2.91 -13.42
CA THR A 13 7.64 -3.89 -13.20
C THR A 13 7.25 -4.78 -12.01
N PRO A 14 7.14 -6.10 -12.21
CA PRO A 14 6.93 -7.03 -11.11
C PRO A 14 8.23 -7.14 -10.33
N ILE A 15 8.22 -6.77 -9.05
CA ILE A 15 9.39 -6.90 -8.17
C ILE A 15 9.45 -8.33 -7.63
N ASN A 16 8.31 -8.84 -7.18
CA ASN A 16 8.13 -10.23 -6.77
C ASN A 16 6.65 -10.62 -6.89
N LYS A 17 6.28 -11.82 -6.40
CA LYS A 17 4.90 -12.34 -6.45
C LYS A 17 3.85 -11.47 -5.73
N ARG A 18 4.29 -10.53 -4.88
CA ARG A 18 3.44 -9.73 -3.97
C ARG A 18 3.55 -8.23 -4.20
N ILE A 19 4.53 -7.75 -4.97
CA ILE A 19 4.81 -6.33 -5.15
C ILE A 19 5.01 -6.02 -6.64
N ILE A 20 4.23 -5.07 -7.15
CA ILE A 20 4.38 -4.50 -8.50
C ILE A 20 4.63 -3.01 -8.38
N GLU A 21 5.69 -2.51 -9.02
CA GLU A 21 5.92 -1.08 -9.20
C GLU A 21 5.21 -0.61 -10.48
N ALA A 22 4.40 0.44 -10.38
CA ALA A 22 3.82 1.16 -11.50
C ALA A 22 4.36 2.59 -11.53
N ARG A 23 4.92 3.00 -12.67
CA ARG A 23 5.43 4.35 -12.92
C ARG A 23 4.42 5.16 -13.69
N LEU A 24 4.08 6.32 -13.13
CA LEU A 24 3.08 7.22 -13.66
C LEU A 24 3.75 8.50 -14.16
N THR A 25 3.20 9.06 -15.24
CA THR A 25 3.51 10.42 -15.67
C THR A 25 2.53 11.37 -14.98
N GLY A 26 3.07 12.28 -14.18
CA GLY A 26 2.35 13.43 -13.63
C GLY A 26 2.83 14.72 -14.30
N ARG A 27 2.04 15.78 -14.15
CA ARG A 27 2.36 17.11 -14.68
C ARG A 27 3.56 17.76 -13.98
N GLN A 28 3.71 17.51 -12.68
CA GLN A 28 4.73 18.13 -11.81
C GLN A 28 5.73 17.13 -11.22
N ALA A 29 5.41 15.84 -11.28
CA ALA A 29 6.22 14.77 -10.70
C ALA A 29 6.09 13.50 -11.55
N LYS A 30 6.98 12.54 -11.31
CA LYS A 30 6.90 11.18 -11.86
C LYS A 30 6.50 10.21 -10.75
N PRO A 31 5.21 10.15 -10.38
CA PRO A 31 4.80 9.33 -9.26
C PRO A 31 5.05 7.84 -9.49
N LYS A 32 5.32 7.12 -8.40
CA LYS A 32 5.34 5.67 -8.36
C LYS A 32 4.17 5.17 -7.53
N ALA A 33 3.51 4.11 -7.97
CA ALA A 33 2.56 3.37 -7.16
C ALA A 33 3.08 1.94 -6.96
N LEU A 34 3.14 1.50 -5.71
CA LEU A 34 3.53 0.15 -5.36
C LEU A 34 2.29 -0.62 -4.94
N ALA A 35 1.83 -1.50 -5.83
CA ALA A 35 0.75 -2.42 -5.53
C ALA A 35 1.31 -3.58 -4.70
N CYS A 36 0.91 -3.65 -3.44
CA CYS A 36 1.40 -4.60 -2.45
C CYS A 36 0.29 -5.57 -2.03
N TYR A 37 0.66 -6.83 -1.87
CA TYR A 37 -0.22 -7.88 -1.35
C TYR A 37 0.45 -8.58 -0.17
N ALA A 38 0.07 -8.18 1.05
CA ALA A 38 0.69 -8.68 2.26
C ALA A 38 0.49 -10.21 2.43
N PRO A 39 1.48 -10.88 3.02
CA PRO A 39 1.33 -12.28 3.45
C PRO A 39 0.14 -12.44 4.42
N THR A 40 -0.38 -13.67 4.50
CA THR A 40 -1.33 -14.05 5.54
C THR A 40 -0.61 -14.17 6.90
N ASN A 41 -1.36 -14.10 8.00
CA ASN A 41 -0.80 -14.34 9.33
C ASN A 41 -0.16 -15.74 9.43
N ASP A 42 -0.72 -16.73 8.72
CA ASP A 42 -0.21 -18.11 8.68
C ASP A 42 0.92 -18.33 7.66
N ALA A 43 1.39 -17.28 6.97
CA ALA A 43 2.55 -17.41 6.10
C ALA A 43 3.81 -17.69 6.93
N ASP A 44 4.74 -18.44 6.36
CA ASP A 44 6.03 -18.71 6.96
C ASP A 44 6.85 -17.41 7.15
N ASP A 45 7.73 -17.41 8.14
CA ASP A 45 8.54 -16.25 8.48
C ASP A 45 9.43 -15.80 7.32
N THR A 46 9.91 -16.74 6.49
CA THR A 46 10.73 -16.39 5.31
C THR A 46 9.94 -15.55 4.30
N THR A 47 8.66 -15.90 4.07
CA THR A 47 7.76 -15.12 3.22
C THR A 47 7.46 -13.74 3.81
N LYS A 48 7.23 -13.65 5.13
CA LYS A 48 6.99 -12.38 5.84
C LYS A 48 8.22 -11.46 5.78
N ASP A 49 9.39 -12.01 6.06
CA ASP A 49 10.67 -11.30 6.03
C ASP A 49 11.01 -10.85 4.62
N SER A 50 10.84 -11.71 3.61
CA SER A 50 11.06 -11.36 2.21
C SER A 50 10.17 -10.20 1.77
N PHE A 51 8.89 -10.21 2.16
CA PHE A 51 7.97 -9.12 1.88
C PHE A 51 8.41 -7.81 2.55
N CYS A 52 8.72 -7.85 3.86
CA CYS A 52 9.13 -6.66 4.61
C CYS A 52 10.46 -6.10 4.10
N ASN A 53 11.46 -6.95 3.84
CA ASN A 53 12.76 -6.55 3.30
C ASN A 53 12.64 -5.91 1.91
N THR A 54 11.81 -6.49 1.04
CA THR A 54 11.56 -5.91 -0.29
C THR A 54 10.87 -4.56 -0.17
N LEU A 55 9.84 -4.46 0.67
CA LEU A 55 9.09 -3.22 0.87
C LEU A 55 10.00 -2.09 1.39
N GLN A 56 10.87 -2.41 2.36
CA GLN A 56 11.86 -1.47 2.88
C GLN A 56 12.91 -1.08 1.84
N ALA A 57 13.39 -2.02 1.02
CA ALA A 57 14.35 -1.72 -0.04
C ALA A 57 13.78 -0.71 -1.04
N VAL A 58 12.52 -0.89 -1.45
CA VAL A 58 11.86 0.05 -2.35
C VAL A 58 11.60 1.40 -1.68
N ALA A 59 11.23 1.40 -0.39
CA ALA A 59 11.02 2.64 0.35
C ALA A 59 12.29 3.49 0.47
N LYS A 60 13.45 2.84 0.68
CA LYS A 60 14.75 3.51 0.71
C LYS A 60 15.18 4.12 -0.63
N ASP A 61 14.72 3.55 -1.75
CA ASP A 61 15.01 4.05 -3.09
C ASP A 61 14.16 5.27 -3.49
N ILE A 62 13.18 5.67 -2.66
CA ILE A 62 12.34 6.83 -2.96
C ILE A 62 13.20 8.09 -2.84
N PRO A 63 13.36 8.88 -3.92
CA PRO A 63 14.07 10.14 -3.84
C PRO A 63 13.30 11.14 -2.98
N LEU A 64 13.99 12.06 -2.30
CA LEU A 64 13.40 13.04 -1.37
C LEU A 64 12.25 13.87 -1.97
N ARG A 65 12.24 14.10 -3.29
CA ARG A 65 11.18 14.82 -4.02
C ARG A 65 10.26 13.89 -4.84
N GLY A 66 10.36 12.58 -4.61
CA GLY A 66 9.55 11.57 -5.26
C GLY A 66 8.18 11.46 -4.60
N LEU A 67 7.13 11.37 -5.42
CA LEU A 67 5.81 11.01 -4.94
C LEU A 67 5.64 9.50 -5.06
N VAL A 68 5.47 8.80 -3.94
CA VAL A 68 5.14 7.38 -3.91
C VAL A 68 3.78 7.15 -3.28
N CYS A 69 3.05 6.16 -3.75
CA CYS A 69 1.87 5.64 -3.07
C CYS A 69 2.01 4.14 -2.89
N PHE A 70 1.96 3.66 -1.65
CA PHE A 70 1.81 2.25 -1.34
C PHE A 70 0.32 1.94 -1.33
N VAL A 71 -0.11 1.05 -2.22
CA VAL A 71 -1.52 0.70 -2.42
C VAL A 71 -1.68 -0.80 -2.40
N GLY A 72 -2.87 -1.29 -2.06
CA GLY A 72 -3.18 -2.72 -2.09
C GLY A 72 -3.71 -3.22 -0.76
N ASP A 73 -3.57 -4.53 -0.56
CA ASP A 73 -4.13 -5.22 0.60
C ASP A 73 -3.00 -5.57 1.57
N PHE A 74 -2.85 -4.75 2.61
CA PHE A 74 -1.89 -4.96 3.69
C PHE A 74 -2.42 -5.90 4.79
N ARG A 75 -3.71 -6.29 4.75
CA ARG A 75 -4.37 -7.12 5.78
C ARG A 75 -4.17 -6.65 7.23
N ALA A 76 -3.88 -5.37 7.41
CA ALA A 76 -3.77 -4.70 8.69
C ALA A 76 -5.15 -4.20 9.11
N LYS A 77 -5.53 -4.50 10.35
CA LYS A 77 -6.68 -3.87 11.00
C LYS A 77 -6.13 -2.80 11.91
N VAL A 78 -6.18 -1.55 11.47
CA VAL A 78 -5.60 -0.43 12.22
C VAL A 78 -6.62 0.16 13.18
N GLY A 79 -6.24 0.30 14.46
CA GLY A 79 -7.04 0.95 15.49
C GLY A 79 -7.16 2.46 15.29
N ASN A 80 -7.96 3.12 16.13
CA ASN A 80 -8.10 4.59 16.15
C ASN A 80 -7.27 5.25 17.26
N ASP A 81 -6.37 4.51 17.88
CA ASP A 81 -5.62 5.02 19.02
C ASP A 81 -4.50 5.97 18.54
N LYS A 82 -4.84 7.26 18.52
CA LYS A 82 -3.90 8.33 18.16
C LYS A 82 -2.86 8.62 19.25
N SER A 83 -2.95 8.01 20.44
CA SER A 83 -1.98 8.26 21.51
C SER A 83 -0.58 7.81 21.12
N TYR A 84 -0.47 6.77 20.29
CA TYR A 84 0.80 6.27 19.82
C TYR A 84 1.26 6.95 18.52
N TYR A 85 0.35 7.33 17.60
CA TYR A 85 0.71 7.74 16.23
C TYR A 85 -0.17 8.87 15.65
N PRO A 86 -0.08 10.10 16.18
CA PRO A 86 -1.04 11.17 15.87
C PRO A 86 -0.94 11.74 14.44
N GLU A 87 0.24 11.69 13.81
CA GLU A 87 0.50 12.30 12.48
C GLU A 87 0.23 11.34 11.31
N ASN A 88 0.47 10.03 11.50
CA ASN A 88 0.38 9.01 10.45
C ASN A 88 -1.00 8.30 10.43
N LEU A 89 -1.79 8.41 11.50
CA LEU A 89 -3.13 7.84 11.62
C LEU A 89 -4.23 8.90 11.53
N GLY A 90 -5.22 8.60 10.67
CA GLY A 90 -6.49 9.31 10.64
C GLY A 90 -7.41 8.92 11.79
N SER A 91 -8.43 9.75 12.04
CA SER A 91 -9.38 9.58 13.16
C SER A 91 -10.45 8.51 12.94
N LEU A 92 -10.33 7.69 11.89
CA LEU A 92 -11.34 6.76 11.44
C LEU A 92 -10.82 5.32 11.38
N GLY A 93 -9.78 4.98 12.14
CA GLY A 93 -9.43 3.58 12.39
C GLY A 93 -10.61 2.85 13.04
N LEU A 94 -10.90 1.62 12.64
CA LEU A 94 -12.09 0.87 13.09
C LEU A 94 -11.77 -0.56 13.52
N GLY A 95 -10.48 -0.90 13.71
CA GLY A 95 -10.03 -2.28 13.88
C GLY A 95 -9.66 -2.69 15.32
N GLU A 96 -9.91 -3.96 15.63
CA GLU A 96 -9.10 -4.70 16.62
C GLU A 96 -7.71 -4.90 16.04
N VAL A 97 -6.71 -4.48 16.81
CA VAL A 97 -5.29 -4.49 16.44
C VAL A 97 -4.82 -5.90 16.14
N ASN A 98 -4.20 -6.12 14.96
CA ASN A 98 -3.57 -7.39 14.62
C ASN A 98 -2.07 -7.22 14.36
N GLU A 99 -1.30 -8.30 14.32
CA GLU A 99 0.17 -8.23 14.13
C GLU A 99 0.59 -7.45 12.86
N ASN A 100 -0.22 -7.51 11.80
CA ASN A 100 0.02 -6.76 10.57
C ASN A 100 -0.21 -5.26 10.73
N GLU A 101 -0.96 -4.81 11.75
CA GLU A 101 -1.04 -3.39 12.11
C GLU A 101 0.31 -2.85 12.53
N SER A 102 0.97 -3.50 13.49
CA SER A 102 2.28 -3.03 13.99
C SER A 102 3.26 -2.89 12.84
N LEU A 103 3.34 -3.88 11.95
CA LEU A 103 4.20 -3.81 10.77
C LEU A 103 3.84 -2.64 9.84
N LEU A 104 2.55 -2.40 9.57
CA LEU A 104 2.12 -1.30 8.69
C LEU A 104 2.37 0.07 9.33
N VAL A 105 2.11 0.19 10.62
CA VAL A 105 2.28 1.43 11.38
C VAL A 105 3.76 1.76 11.55
N ASP A 106 4.59 0.80 11.95
CA ASP A 106 6.04 0.97 12.06
C ASP A 106 6.66 1.35 10.71
N PHE A 107 6.20 0.73 9.63
CA PHE A 107 6.61 1.07 8.28
C PHE A 107 6.21 2.51 7.91
N ALA A 108 4.97 2.90 8.23
CA ALA A 108 4.48 4.24 7.97
C ALA A 108 5.27 5.30 8.73
N LEU A 109 5.58 5.06 10.01
CA LEU A 109 6.39 5.97 10.83
C LEU A 109 7.82 6.09 10.30
N LYS A 110 8.45 4.96 9.98
CA LYS A 110 9.84 4.91 9.53
C LYS A 110 10.10 5.71 8.26
N TYR A 111 9.11 5.82 7.39
CA TYR A 111 9.22 6.51 6.10
C TYR A 111 8.31 7.74 6.00
N ASP A 112 7.80 8.23 7.12
CA ASP A 112 6.93 9.42 7.21
C ASP A 112 5.73 9.37 6.24
N LEU A 113 5.04 8.22 6.23
CA LEU A 113 3.89 7.94 5.38
C LEU A 113 2.57 8.09 6.14
N ILE A 114 1.52 8.50 5.43
CA ILE A 114 0.18 8.61 5.99
C ILE A 114 -0.66 7.40 5.59
N ILE A 115 -1.33 6.77 6.56
CA ILE A 115 -2.19 5.60 6.32
C ILE A 115 -3.57 6.06 5.82
N GLY A 116 -3.70 6.21 4.50
CA GLY A 116 -4.91 6.76 3.88
C GLY A 116 -6.21 6.02 4.21
N GLY A 117 -6.16 4.71 4.50
CA GLY A 117 -7.34 3.92 4.89
C GLY A 117 -7.98 4.37 6.22
N THR A 118 -7.24 5.10 7.06
CA THR A 118 -7.74 5.65 8.33
C THR A 118 -8.23 7.09 8.21
N LEU A 119 -8.02 7.74 7.06
CA LEU A 119 -8.43 9.12 6.79
C LEU A 119 -9.84 9.23 6.19
N VAL A 120 -10.38 8.16 5.64
CA VAL A 120 -11.65 8.17 4.89
C VAL A 120 -12.57 7.09 5.44
N LEU A 121 -13.81 7.47 5.77
CA LEU A 121 -14.87 6.49 6.05
C LEU A 121 -15.15 5.71 4.77
N THR A 122 -14.63 4.48 4.66
CA THR A 122 -15.08 3.58 3.61
C THR A 122 -16.54 3.22 3.89
N GLN A 123 -17.48 3.86 3.19
CA GLN A 123 -18.84 3.33 3.09
C GLN A 123 -18.73 1.89 2.58
N LYS A 124 -19.48 0.95 3.18
CA LYS A 124 -19.55 -0.44 2.73
C LYS A 124 -19.95 -0.47 1.25
N LYS A 125 -18.98 -0.53 0.33
CA LYS A 125 -19.29 -0.70 -1.09
C LYS A 125 -19.62 -2.17 -1.33
N LYS A 126 -20.72 -2.42 -2.05
CA LYS A 126 -21.08 -3.76 -2.56
C LYS A 126 -19.86 -4.33 -3.29
N LYS A 127 -19.48 -5.57 -2.95
CA LYS A 127 -18.42 -6.31 -3.66
C LYS A 127 -18.81 -6.40 -5.14
N VAL A 128 -18.09 -5.71 -6.00
CA VAL A 128 -18.19 -5.90 -7.45
C VAL A 128 -17.20 -7.01 -7.81
N LYS A 129 -17.70 -8.16 -8.27
CA LYS A 129 -16.86 -9.21 -8.86
C LYS A 129 -16.40 -8.72 -10.23
N TYR A 130 -15.09 -8.76 -10.47
CA TYR A 130 -14.52 -8.63 -11.81
C TYR A 130 -14.19 -10.03 -12.30
N ASP A 131 -14.84 -10.49 -13.36
CA ASP A 131 -14.38 -11.66 -14.10
C ASP A 131 -13.15 -11.26 -14.91
N VAL A 132 -11.98 -11.72 -14.48
CA VAL A 132 -10.74 -11.62 -15.25
C VAL A 132 -10.76 -12.77 -16.25
N LYS A 133 -11.15 -12.48 -17.50
CA LYS A 133 -10.91 -13.40 -18.61
C LYS A 133 -9.43 -13.34 -18.96
N TYR A 134 -8.70 -14.41 -18.68
CA TYR A 134 -7.40 -14.63 -19.32
C TYR A 134 -7.70 -14.92 -20.81
N CYS A 135 -7.08 -14.17 -21.71
CA CYS A 135 -7.02 -14.58 -23.11
C CYS A 135 -5.91 -15.63 -23.22
N ASP A 136 -6.28 -16.82 -23.68
CA ASP A 136 -5.37 -17.90 -24.07
C ASP A 136 -4.49 -17.49 -25.27
#